data_AF-W4VKW5-F1
#
_entry.id   AF-W4VKW5-F1
#
_cell.length_a   1.000
_cell.length_b   1.000
_cell.length_c   1.000
_cell.angle_alpha   90.00
_cell.angle_beta   90.00
_cell.angle_gamma   90.00
#
_symmetry.space_group_name_H-M   'P 1'
#
loop_
_entity.id
_entity.type
_entity.pdbx_description
1 polymer ?
#
loop_
_entity_poly.entity_id
_entity_poly.type
_entity_poly.pdbx_seq_one_letter_code
_entity_poly.pdbx_strand_id
1 'polypeptide(L)'
;MVPKSIKIDFFLYIGLFFLLVLAAIFIPFLSGFMIFLLPLPIILVMKQYQLKWAAIAMGIMFVFSLFVFPYFSIPLTVLALISGGV
;
A
#
# COMPACT_ATOMS: atom_id res chain seq x y z
N MET A 1 0.52 15.95 19.67
CA MET A 1 1.31 15.75 18.44
C MET A 1 2.68 15.24 18.86
N VAL A 2 2.99 13.98 18.60
CA VAL A 2 4.35 13.44 18.83
C VAL A 2 4.99 13.30 17.45
N PRO A 3 6.20 13.84 17.20
CA PRO A 3 6.99 13.43 16.05
C PRO A 3 7.40 11.99 16.33
N LYS A 4 6.52 11.06 15.93
CA LYS A 4 6.72 9.64 16.13
C LYS A 4 7.87 9.29 15.20
N SER A 5 9.04 8.97 15.76
CA SER A 5 10.11 8.25 15.06
C SER A 5 9.46 7.22 14.13
N ILE A 6 10.01 6.98 12.94
CA ILE A 6 9.48 5.94 12.04
C ILE A 6 9.44 4.65 12.85
N LYS A 7 8.25 4.28 13.31
CA LYS A 7 8.07 3.13 14.20
C LYS A 7 8.05 1.88 13.34
N ILE A 8 8.25 0.74 13.98
CA ILE A 8 8.14 -0.60 13.37
C ILE A 8 6.84 -0.71 12.56
N ASP A 9 5.76 -0.07 13.04
CA ASP A 9 4.46 0.05 12.37
C ASP A 9 4.55 0.51 10.89
N PHE A 10 5.48 1.42 10.55
CA PHE A 10 5.66 1.92 9.17
C PHE A 10 6.08 0.81 8.21
N PHE A 11 7.11 0.07 8.60
CA PHE A 11 7.62 -1.05 7.82
C PHE A 11 6.64 -2.23 7.85
N LEU A 12 5.86 -2.36 8.92
CA LEU A 12 4.82 -3.37 9.03
C LEU A 12 3.74 -3.15 7.97
N TYR A 13 3.30 -1.91 7.73
CA TYR A 13 2.34 -1.62 6.66
C TYR A 13 2.91 -1.86 5.26
N ILE A 14 4.17 -1.50 5.02
CA ILE A 14 4.85 -1.80 3.75
C ILE A 14 4.95 -3.32 3.54
N GLY A 15 5.41 -4.06 4.56
CA GLY A 15 5.52 -5.51 4.52
C GLY A 15 4.16 -6.19 4.33
N LEU A 16 3.12 -5.69 4.99
CA LEU A 16 1.75 -6.18 4.82
C LEU A 16 1.25 -5.98 3.39
N PHE A 17 1.52 -4.82 2.79
CA PHE A 17 1.21 -4.57 1.39
C PHE A 17 1.93 -5.58 0.47
N PHE A 18 3.23 -5.81 0.67
CA PHE A 18 3.98 -6.78 -0.12
C PHE A 18 3.43 -8.19 0.01
N LEU A 19 3.09 -8.60 1.24
CA LEU A 19 2.53 -9.92 1.51
C LEU A 19 1.16 -10.09 0.82
N LEU A 20 0.32 -9.07 0.84
CA LEU A 20 -0.97 -9.07 0.13
C LEU A 20 -0.78 -9.13 -1.40
N VAL A 21 0.16 -8.38 -1.96
CA VAL A 21 0.46 -8.41 -3.40
C VAL A 21 0.96 -9.80 -3.82
N LEU A 22 1.87 -10.40 -3.05
CA LEU A 22 2.35 -11.75 -3.31
C LEU A 22 1.23 -12.79 -3.18
N ALA A 23 0.39 -12.68 -2.13
CA ALA A 23 -0.76 -13.56 -1.95
C ALA A 23 -1.77 -13.46 -3.11
N ALA A 24 -2.00 -12.26 -3.65
CA ALA A 24 -2.87 -12.04 -4.80
C ALA A 24 -2.37 -12.74 -6.08
N ILE A 25 -1.05 -12.92 -6.23
CA ILE A 25 -0.43 -13.62 -7.36
C ILE A 25 -0.53 -15.12 -7.20
N PHE A 26 -0.12 -15.63 -6.04
CA PHE A 26 -0.05 -17.08 -5.81
C PHE A 26 -1.43 -17.71 -5.61
N ILE A 27 -2.45 -16.93 -5.25
CA ILE A 27 -3.81 -17.42 -5.00
C ILE A 27 -4.81 -16.69 -5.90
N PRO A 28 -4.93 -17.08 -7.19
CA PRO A 28 -5.75 -16.38 -8.17
C PRO A 28 -7.23 -16.29 -7.79
N PHE A 29 -7.77 -17.28 -7.05
CA PHE A 29 -9.15 -17.27 -6.57
C PHE A 29 -9.44 -16.16 -5.55
N LEU A 30 -8.41 -15.66 -4.86
CA LEU A 30 -8.51 -14.54 -3.93
C LEU A 30 -8.30 -13.17 -4.60
N SER A 31 -7.88 -13.12 -5.87
CA SER A 31 -7.54 -11.87 -6.56
C SER A 31 -8.64 -10.82 -6.48
N GLY A 32 -9.91 -11.19 -6.68
CA GLY A 32 -11.05 -10.28 -6.56
C GLY A 32 -11.26 -9.71 -5.15
N PHE A 33 -10.99 -10.50 -4.11
CA PHE A 33 -11.04 -10.04 -2.71
C PHE A 33 -9.85 -9.15 -2.37
N MET A 34 -8.67 -9.44 -2.94
CA MET A 34 -7.44 -8.67 -2.73
C MET A 34 -7.54 -7.23 -3.25
N ILE A 35 -8.39 -6.94 -4.24
CA ILE A 35 -8.66 -5.58 -4.73
C ILE A 35 -9.12 -4.66 -3.58
N PHE A 36 -9.88 -5.19 -2.62
CA PHE A 36 -10.40 -4.43 -1.49
C PHE A 36 -9.43 -4.36 -0.31
N LEU A 37 -8.55 -5.36 -0.16
CA LEU A 37 -7.57 -5.43 0.93
C LEU A 37 -6.30 -4.63 0.64
N LEU A 38 -5.82 -4.64 -0.61
CA LEU A 38 -4.57 -3.99 -1.01
C LEU A 38 -4.52 -2.47 -0.73
N PRO A 39 -5.63 -1.71 -0.79
CA PRO A 39 -5.63 -0.31 -0.36
C PRO A 39 -5.46 -0.10 1.15
N LEU A 40 -5.77 -1.09 2.00
CA LEU A 40 -5.77 -0.90 3.46
C LEU A 40 -4.41 -0.46 4.03
N PRO A 41 -3.28 -1.12 3.70
CA PRO A 41 -1.98 -0.68 4.21
C PRO A 41 -1.62 0.73 3.73
N ILE A 42 -2.05 1.10 2.51
CA ILE A 42 -1.83 2.44 1.96
C ILE A 42 -2.60 3.48 2.77
N ILE A 43 -3.90 3.25 3.01
CA ILE A 43 -4.75 4.13 3.81
C ILE A 43 -4.22 4.28 5.24
N LEU A 44 -3.78 3.19 5.85
CA LEU A 44 -3.20 3.22 7.21
C LEU A 44 -1.92 4.08 7.26
N VAL A 45 -1.06 3.97 6.24
CA VAL A 45 0.12 4.82 6.13
C VAL A 45 -0.26 6.29 5.95
N MET A 46 -1.21 6.60 5.06
CA MET A 46 -1.64 7.98 4.81
C MET A 46 -2.30 8.63 6.02
N LYS A 47 -3.07 7.85 6.80
CA LYS A 47 -3.75 8.34 8.01
C LYS A 47 -2.78 8.55 9.18
N GLN A 48 -1.72 7.75 9.27
CA GLN A 48 -0.86 7.72 10.46
C GLN A 48 0.43 8.54 10.32
N TYR A 49 0.90 8.78 9.10
CA TYR A 49 2.18 9.45 8.84
C TYR A 49 1.99 10.77 8.10
N GLN A 50 2.93 11.69 8.30
CA GLN A 50 2.97 12.94 7.52
C GLN A 50 3.13 12.65 6.02
N LEU A 51 2.63 13.57 5.18
CA LEU A 51 2.60 13.43 3.72
C LEU A 51 3.95 13.01 3.13
N LYS A 52 5.07 13.53 3.63
CA LYS A 52 6.43 13.16 3.18
C LYS A 52 6.70 11.65 3.34
N TRP A 53 6.39 11.08 4.50
CA TRP A 53 6.62 9.66 4.79
C TRP A 53 5.59 8.76 4.10
N ALA A 54 4.35 9.22 4.01
CA ALA A 54 3.32 8.53 3.24
C ALA A 54 3.69 8.46 1.75
N ALA A 55 4.20 9.54 1.16
CA ALA A 55 4.68 9.57 -0.21
C ALA A 55 5.86 8.61 -0.44
N ILE A 56 6.79 8.52 0.50
CA ILE A 56 7.91 7.56 0.43
C ILE A 56 7.38 6.12 0.43
N ALA A 57 6.49 5.78 1.37
CA ALA A 57 5.90 4.44 1.44
C ALA A 57 5.10 4.10 0.19
N MET A 58 4.27 5.02 -0.30
CA MET A 58 3.53 4.85 -1.55
C MET A 58 4.46 4.64 -2.74
N GLY A 59 5.56 5.38 -2.83
CA GLY A 59 6.57 5.18 -3.86
C GLY A 59 7.18 3.78 -3.81
N ILE A 60 7.56 3.31 -2.62
CA ILE A 60 8.09 1.95 -2.42
C ILE A 60 7.05 0.88 -2.82
N MET A 61 5.82 1.03 -2.34
CA MET A 61 4.69 0.13 -2.65
C MET A 61 4.40 0.11 -4.16
N PHE A 62 4.41 1.26 -4.81
CA PHE A 62 4.17 1.40 -6.23
C PHE A 62 5.25 0.72 -7.07
N VAL A 63 6.53 1.00 -6.78
CA VAL A 63 7.66 0.38 -7.48
C VAL A 63 7.61 -1.14 -7.34
N PHE A 64 7.37 -1.66 -6.13
CA PHE A 64 7.20 -3.09 -5.92
C PHE A 64 6.02 -3.65 -6.73
N SER A 65 4.87 -2.97 -6.71
CA SER A 65 3.67 -3.40 -7.45
C SER A 65 3.89 -3.42 -8.96
N LEU A 66 4.71 -2.53 -9.50
CA LEU A 66 5.06 -2.50 -10.93
C LEU A 66 5.87 -3.74 -11.35
N PHE A 67 6.81 -4.17 -10.52
CA PHE A 67 7.63 -5.36 -10.82
C PHE A 67 6.86 -6.66 -10.65
N VAL A 68 5.94 -6.69 -9.68
CA VAL A 68 5.33 -7.93 -9.21
C VAL A 68 3.95 -8.15 -9.83
N PHE A 69 3.15 -7.09 -10.01
CA PHE A 69 1.81 -7.19 -10.58
C PHE A 69 1.41 -5.95 -11.40
N PRO A 70 2.02 -5.74 -12.59
CA PRO A 70 1.87 -4.52 -13.37
C PRO A 70 0.44 -4.21 -13.84
N TYR A 71 -0.44 -5.21 -13.93
CA TYR A 71 -1.84 -5.00 -14.31
C TYR A 71 -2.70 -4.32 -13.22
N PHE A 72 -2.32 -4.44 -11.94
CA PHE A 72 -3.06 -3.86 -10.81
C PHE A 72 -2.44 -2.58 -10.26
N SER A 73 -1.21 -2.25 -10.65
CA SER A 73 -0.49 -1.08 -10.16
C SER A 73 -1.22 0.23 -10.51
N ILE A 74 -1.74 0.38 -11.73
CA ILE A 74 -2.47 1.59 -12.15
C ILE A 74 -3.79 1.78 -11.38
N PRO A 75 -4.71 0.79 -11.32
CA PRO A 75 -5.93 0.90 -10.51
C PRO A 75 -5.65 1.20 -9.03
N LEU A 76 -4.65 0.54 -8.43
CA LEU A 76 -4.29 0.74 -7.02
C LEU A 76 -3.76 2.14 -6.74
N THR A 77 -2.94 2.68 -7.65
CA THR A 77 -2.37 4.02 -7.49
C THR A 77 -3.44 5.10 -7.61
N VAL A 78 -4.39 4.93 -8.54
CA VAL A 78 -5.55 5.83 -8.69
C VAL A 78 -6.47 5.75 -7.46
N LEU A 79 -6.79 4.55 -6.98
CA LEU A 79 -7.61 4.36 -5.78
C LEU A 79 -6.94 4.95 -4.53
N ALA A 80 -5.63 4.80 -4.38
CA ALA A 80 -4.86 5.40 -3.30
C ALA A 80 -4.96 6.93 -3.28
N LEU A 81 -4.75 7.57 -4.45
CA LEU A 81 -4.85 9.02 -4.60
C LEU A 81 -6.24 9.55 -4.26
N ILE A 82 -7.29 8.84 -4.69
CA ILE A 82 -8.68 9.22 -4.38
C ILE A 82 -9.00 9.01 -2.89
N SER A 83 -8.50 7.92 -2.29
CA SER A 83 -8.82 7.54 -0.91
C SER A 83 -8.14 8.39 0.17
N GLY A 84 -7.00 9.03 -0.13
CA GLY A 84 -6.27 9.85 0.84
C GLY A 84 -5.89 11.24 0.36
N GLY A 85 -6.36 11.66 -0.83
CA GLY A 85 -6.23 13.03 -1.35
C GLY A 85 -7.39 13.97 -0.96
N VAL A 86 -8.32 13.51 -0.11
CA VAL A 86 -9.43 14.29 0.47
C VAL A 86 -9.23 14.42 1.98
#